data_AF-A0A7L7YLQ0-F1
#
_entry.id   AF-A0A7L7YLQ0-F1
#
_cell.length_a   1.000
_cell.length_b   1.000
_cell.length_c   1.000
_cell.angle_alpha   90.00
_cell.angle_beta   90.00
_cell.angle_gamma   90.00
#
_symmetry.space_group_name_H-M   'P 1'
#
loop_
_entity.id
_entity.type
_entity.pdbx_description
1 polymer ?
#
loop_
_entity_poly.entity_id
_entity_poly.type
_entity_poly.pdbx_seq_one_letter_code
_entity_poly.pdbx_strand_id
1 'polypeptide(L)'
;MSKKMVNALKAKVKELKHNDLKAKTVTSKGWNTINSGEATYRDLNRESGLAINGQKITNEFINNLYSKHKNLISKDEKRPFLKAVFTEMFEHADATVPNDSIIEELITHYNQEGYSHFFSAQRGKALLPFDLLILSSESEQRTHIDCDKPDCLKFSFSYRTKYVCNVHDPLPVKCNLCCSAEFQLKCKDGNVTYEDGKVLLTIPKELEDYRAGDDNLLDKLIDIVNKIIEYFKKLCEKLGFKFDTRIEYDSERNIKMGHSLGKPLKVVSEPDALSLGLGRAP
;
A
#
# COMPACT_ATOMS: atom_id res chain seq x y z
N MET A 1 -2.43 -12.44 21.74
CA MET A 1 -2.42 -11.07 21.20
C MET A 1 -3.59 -10.54 21.93
N SER A 2 -3.33 -9.66 22.90
CA SER A 2 -4.43 -9.09 23.66
C SER A 2 -5.46 -8.58 22.64
N LYS A 3 -6.75 -8.83 22.89
CA LYS A 3 -7.83 -8.39 21.98
C LYS A 3 -7.71 -6.89 21.64
N LYS A 4 -7.06 -6.10 22.51
CA LYS A 4 -6.62 -4.72 22.29
C LYS A 4 -5.76 -4.55 21.02
N MET A 5 -4.76 -5.39 20.79
CA MET A 5 -3.89 -5.28 19.61
C MET A 5 -4.63 -5.63 18.31
N VAL A 6 -5.48 -6.66 18.32
CA VAL A 6 -6.38 -6.96 17.19
C VAL A 6 -7.28 -5.75 16.89
N ASN A 7 -7.84 -5.12 17.94
CA ASN A 7 -8.71 -3.95 17.79
C ASN A 7 -7.96 -2.70 17.32
N ALA A 8 -6.70 -2.50 17.73
CA ALA A 8 -5.85 -1.42 17.24
C ALA A 8 -5.54 -1.59 15.74
N LEU A 9 -5.19 -2.80 15.30
CA LEU A 9 -4.98 -3.14 13.89
C LEU A 9 -6.28 -2.93 13.09
N LYS A 10 -7.42 -3.38 13.62
CA LYS A 10 -8.76 -3.13 13.06
C LYS A 10 -9.05 -1.64 12.86
N ALA A 11 -8.80 -0.83 13.88
CA ALA A 11 -9.05 0.60 13.82
C ALA A 11 -8.20 1.27 12.74
N LYS A 12 -6.91 0.93 12.67
CA LYS A 12 -5.99 1.49 11.68
C LYS A 12 -6.34 1.15 10.24
N VAL A 13 -6.79 -0.08 9.97
CA VAL A 13 -7.26 -0.46 8.62
C VAL A 13 -8.46 0.37 8.18
N LYS A 14 -9.39 0.69 9.09
CA LYS A 14 -10.58 1.50 8.78
C LYS A 14 -10.28 2.98 8.53
N GLU A 15 -9.15 3.48 9.01
CA GLU A 15 -8.71 4.86 8.78
C GLU A 15 -8.17 5.05 7.35
N LEU A 16 -7.79 3.97 6.66
CA LEU A 16 -7.16 4.01 5.34
C LEU A 16 -8.12 4.50 4.26
N LYS A 17 -7.61 5.41 3.41
CA LYS A 17 -8.29 6.00 2.25
C LYS A 17 -7.39 5.97 1.03
N HIS A 18 -7.94 6.24 -0.15
CA HIS A 18 -7.16 6.35 -1.41
C HIS A 18 -5.97 7.33 -1.30
N ASN A 19 -6.13 8.46 -0.60
CA ASN A 19 -5.05 9.43 -0.37
C ASN A 19 -3.83 8.85 0.36
N ASP A 20 -4.02 7.77 1.12
CA ASP A 20 -2.91 7.15 1.85
C ASP A 20 -2.01 6.32 0.94
N LEU A 21 -2.48 5.93 -0.26
CA LEU A 21 -1.69 5.21 -1.28
C LEU A 21 -0.62 6.12 -1.90
N LYS A 22 -0.87 7.42 -1.97
CA LYS A 22 0.06 8.37 -2.60
C LYS A 22 1.32 8.54 -1.77
N ALA A 23 2.40 8.84 -2.47
CA ALA A 23 3.67 9.17 -1.85
C ALA A 23 3.53 10.38 -0.92
N LYS A 24 4.01 10.23 0.32
CA LYS A 24 4.00 11.28 1.33
C LYS A 24 5.42 11.55 1.81
N THR A 25 5.74 12.81 2.01
CA THR A 25 7.06 13.20 2.52
C THR A 25 6.89 14.31 3.55
N VAL A 26 7.73 14.27 4.58
CA VAL A 26 7.77 15.27 5.65
C VAL A 26 8.79 16.39 5.39
N THR A 27 9.52 16.36 4.27
CA THR A 27 10.54 17.38 3.94
C THR A 27 10.48 17.82 2.47
N SER A 28 10.94 19.04 2.18
CA SER A 28 11.11 19.54 0.80
C SER A 28 12.09 18.69 -0.01
N LYS A 29 13.16 18.19 0.62
CA LYS A 29 14.13 17.27 -0.01
C LYS A 29 13.48 15.94 -0.42
N GLY A 30 12.52 15.44 0.36
CA GLY A 30 11.75 14.26 0.00
C GLY A 30 10.90 14.49 -1.25
N TRP A 31 10.26 15.66 -1.36
CA TRP A 31 9.49 16.02 -2.57
C TRP A 31 10.37 16.09 -3.82
N ASN A 32 11.56 16.68 -3.72
CA ASN A 32 12.52 16.68 -4.85
C ASN A 32 12.91 15.26 -5.29
N THR A 33 13.02 14.33 -4.34
CA THR A 33 13.37 12.92 -4.61
C THR A 33 12.22 12.16 -5.28
N ILE A 34 10.96 12.48 -4.93
CA ILE A 34 9.77 11.89 -5.56
C ILE A 34 9.56 12.51 -6.96
N ASN A 35 9.64 13.83 -7.06
CA ASN A 35 9.34 14.55 -8.29
C ASN A 35 10.34 14.25 -9.40
N SER A 36 11.62 14.02 -9.07
CA SER A 36 12.63 13.59 -10.05
C SER A 36 12.55 12.10 -10.42
N GLY A 37 11.69 11.31 -9.76
CA GLY A 37 11.66 9.86 -9.91
C GLY A 37 12.82 9.13 -9.22
N GLU A 38 13.73 9.81 -8.54
CA GLU A 38 14.88 9.20 -7.85
C GLU A 38 14.44 8.14 -6.82
N ALA A 39 13.33 8.36 -6.11
CA ALA A 39 12.79 7.38 -5.17
C ALA A 39 12.47 6.04 -5.87
N THR A 40 11.68 6.10 -6.94
CA THR A 40 11.29 4.91 -7.72
C THR A 40 12.46 4.28 -8.44
N TYR A 41 13.40 5.07 -8.95
CA TYR A 41 14.66 4.57 -9.53
C TYR A 41 15.46 3.70 -8.56
N ARG A 42 15.53 4.06 -7.27
CA ARG A 42 16.24 3.25 -6.27
C ARG A 42 15.45 2.02 -5.86
N ASP A 43 14.14 2.14 -5.74
CA ASP A 43 13.30 1.07 -5.19
C ASP A 43 12.95 0.00 -6.22
N LEU A 44 12.78 0.37 -7.49
CA LEU A 44 12.45 -0.57 -8.56
C LEU A 44 13.50 -1.67 -8.71
N ASN A 45 14.79 -1.36 -8.55
CA ASN A 45 15.87 -2.35 -8.59
C ASN A 45 15.96 -3.22 -7.31
N ARG A 46 15.30 -2.80 -6.22
CA ARG A 46 15.26 -3.54 -4.95
C ARG A 46 14.03 -4.41 -4.82
N GLU A 47 13.00 -4.13 -5.61
CA GLU A 47 11.77 -4.89 -5.58
C GLU A 47 12.04 -6.34 -5.99
N SER A 48 11.43 -7.26 -5.25
CA SER A 48 11.37 -8.67 -5.63
C SER A 48 9.92 -9.10 -5.58
N GLY A 49 9.49 -9.92 -6.55
CA GLY A 49 8.10 -10.40 -6.60
C GLY A 49 7.12 -9.48 -7.33
N LEU A 50 7.61 -8.70 -8.31
CA LEU A 50 6.76 -8.00 -9.27
C LEU A 50 6.29 -8.95 -10.37
N ALA A 51 5.00 -8.89 -10.68
CA ALA A 51 4.40 -9.53 -11.85
C ALA A 51 3.51 -8.54 -12.62
N ILE A 52 3.51 -8.63 -13.94
CA ILE A 52 2.63 -7.87 -14.83
C ILE A 52 1.82 -8.88 -15.65
N ASN A 53 0.48 -8.76 -15.68
CA ASN A 53 -0.44 -9.72 -16.32
C ASN A 53 -0.12 -11.20 -15.97
N GLY A 54 0.27 -11.45 -14.72
CA GLY A 54 0.69 -12.77 -14.24
C GLY A 54 2.10 -13.22 -14.64
N GLN A 55 2.80 -12.50 -15.54
CA GLN A 55 4.18 -12.78 -15.90
C GLN A 55 5.15 -12.13 -14.91
N LYS A 56 6.07 -12.93 -14.38
CA LYS A 56 7.06 -12.46 -13.40
C LYS A 56 8.09 -11.55 -14.08
N ILE A 57 8.27 -10.36 -13.51
CA ILE A 57 9.38 -9.47 -13.88
C ILE A 57 10.56 -9.77 -12.94
N THR A 58 11.67 -10.25 -13.49
CA THR A 58 12.85 -10.62 -12.69
C THR A 58 13.77 -9.43 -12.47
N ASN A 59 14.51 -9.44 -11.35
CA ASN A 59 15.53 -8.41 -11.09
C ASN A 59 16.64 -8.45 -12.13
N GLU A 60 16.93 -9.62 -12.72
CA GLU A 60 17.87 -9.73 -13.84
C GLU A 60 17.37 -8.93 -15.05
N PHE A 61 16.09 -9.09 -15.42
CA PHE A 61 15.49 -8.32 -16.50
C PHE A 61 15.52 -6.82 -16.21
N ILE A 62 15.16 -6.40 -15.00
CA ILE A 62 15.25 -4.98 -14.58
C ILE A 62 16.69 -4.45 -14.69
N ASN A 63 17.69 -5.19 -14.21
CA ASN A 63 19.10 -4.80 -14.30
C ASN A 63 19.58 -4.67 -15.77
N ASN A 64 19.08 -5.51 -16.66
CA ASN A 64 19.35 -5.41 -18.09
C ASN A 64 18.74 -4.13 -18.68
N LEU A 65 17.51 -3.76 -18.30
CA LEU A 65 16.89 -2.49 -18.69
C LEU A 65 17.67 -1.28 -18.17
N TYR A 66 18.17 -1.34 -16.93
CA TYR A 66 19.02 -0.29 -16.35
C TYR A 66 20.30 -0.08 -17.16
N SER A 67 20.92 -1.17 -17.60
CA SER A 67 22.13 -1.14 -18.43
C SER A 67 21.83 -0.62 -19.83
N LYS A 68 20.73 -1.08 -20.45
CA LYS A 68 20.26 -0.67 -21.79
C LYS A 68 19.96 0.82 -21.88
N HIS A 69 19.29 1.38 -20.87
CA HIS A 69 18.82 2.76 -20.86
C HIS A 69 19.71 3.71 -20.05
N LYS A 70 20.95 3.31 -19.74
CA LYS A 70 21.87 4.10 -18.91
C LYS A 70 22.08 5.53 -19.43
N ASN A 71 22.01 5.72 -20.74
CA ASN A 71 22.12 7.03 -21.40
C ASN A 71 20.95 7.99 -21.07
N LEU A 72 19.80 7.47 -20.64
CA LEU A 72 18.63 8.27 -20.24
C LEU A 72 18.70 8.72 -18.77
N ILE A 73 19.70 8.25 -18.01
CA ILE A 73 19.86 8.58 -16.59
C ILE A 73 20.54 9.95 -16.46
N SER A 74 19.76 11.00 -16.21
CA SER A 74 20.28 12.32 -15.82
C SER A 74 20.52 12.39 -14.32
N LYS A 75 21.40 13.27 -13.85
CA LYS A 75 21.71 13.44 -12.42
C LYS A 75 20.48 13.89 -11.62
N ASP A 76 19.70 14.80 -12.18
CA ASP A 76 18.63 15.50 -11.47
C ASP A 76 17.23 15.00 -11.85
N GLU A 77 17.12 14.16 -12.89
CA GLU A 77 15.85 13.71 -13.45
C GLU A 77 15.93 12.25 -13.93
N LYS A 78 15.05 11.40 -13.42
CA LYS A 78 15.01 9.95 -13.72
C LYS A 78 13.74 9.55 -14.50
N ARG A 79 12.75 10.42 -14.65
CA ARG A 79 11.47 10.09 -15.31
C ARG A 79 11.63 9.58 -16.74
N PRO A 80 12.44 10.18 -17.64
CA PRO A 80 12.60 9.64 -18.99
C PRO A 80 13.12 8.21 -19.01
N PHE A 81 14.10 7.92 -18.15
CA PHE A 81 14.61 6.57 -17.95
C PHE A 81 13.51 5.63 -17.42
N LEU A 82 12.79 6.04 -16.38
CA LEU A 82 11.75 5.20 -15.77
C LEU A 82 10.56 4.95 -16.69
N LYS A 83 10.20 5.91 -17.55
CA LYS A 83 9.20 5.71 -18.60
C LYS A 83 9.60 4.57 -19.53
N ALA A 84 10.82 4.61 -20.05
CA ALA A 84 11.34 3.56 -20.93
C ALA A 84 11.37 2.19 -20.22
N VAL A 85 11.79 2.16 -18.95
CA VAL A 85 11.81 0.92 -18.15
C VAL A 85 10.41 0.36 -17.94
N PHE A 86 9.44 1.18 -17.51
CA PHE A 86 8.07 0.70 -17.32
C PHE A 86 7.46 0.21 -18.63
N THR A 87 7.58 0.97 -19.72
CA THR A 87 7.08 0.57 -21.05
C THR A 87 7.60 -0.81 -21.44
N GLU A 88 8.92 -1.03 -21.38
CA GLU A 88 9.50 -2.32 -21.75
C GLU A 88 9.13 -3.46 -20.79
N MET A 89 8.84 -3.16 -19.53
CA MET A 89 8.31 -4.16 -18.59
C MET A 89 6.90 -4.62 -18.96
N PHE A 90 6.02 -3.72 -19.41
CA PHE A 90 4.69 -4.08 -19.92
C PHE A 90 4.79 -4.87 -21.22
N GLU A 91 5.63 -4.42 -22.16
CA GLU A 91 5.87 -5.13 -23.43
C GLU A 91 6.44 -6.53 -23.21
N HIS A 92 7.41 -6.68 -22.31
CA HIS A 92 7.99 -7.98 -21.97
C HIS A 92 6.97 -8.97 -21.40
N ALA A 93 5.94 -8.46 -20.72
CA ALA A 93 4.88 -9.24 -20.11
C ALA A 93 3.69 -9.50 -21.05
N ASP A 94 3.81 -9.18 -22.34
CA ASP A 94 2.72 -9.21 -23.33
C ASP A 94 1.46 -8.47 -22.82
N ALA A 95 1.67 -7.42 -22.01
CA ALA A 95 0.62 -6.59 -21.44
C ALA A 95 0.38 -5.34 -22.28
N THR A 96 -0.80 -4.73 -22.12
CA THR A 96 -1.03 -3.41 -22.71
C THR A 96 -0.14 -2.38 -22.01
N VAL A 97 0.55 -1.55 -22.79
CA VAL A 97 1.31 -0.42 -22.24
C VAL A 97 0.30 0.65 -21.80
N PRO A 98 0.28 1.04 -20.52
CA PRO A 98 -0.58 2.11 -20.04
C PRO A 98 -0.16 3.45 -20.63
N ASN A 99 -1.08 4.41 -20.66
CA ASN A 99 -0.77 5.75 -21.15
C ASN A 99 0.21 6.49 -20.21
N ASP A 100 0.81 7.55 -20.76
CA ASP A 100 1.79 8.37 -20.07
C ASP A 100 1.34 8.85 -18.70
N SER A 101 0.07 9.26 -18.53
CA SER A 101 -0.43 9.73 -17.23
C SER A 101 -0.39 8.63 -16.17
N ILE A 102 -0.74 7.38 -16.52
CA ILE A 102 -0.66 6.24 -15.60
C ILE A 102 0.80 5.87 -15.33
N ILE A 103 1.68 5.89 -16.34
CA ILE A 103 3.12 5.66 -16.13
C ILE A 103 3.71 6.71 -15.17
N GLU A 104 3.35 7.98 -15.32
CA GLU A 104 3.82 9.04 -14.42
C GLU A 104 3.30 8.88 -13.00
N GLU A 105 2.07 8.39 -12.82
CA GLU A 105 1.50 8.06 -11.52
C GLU A 105 2.29 6.91 -10.86
N LEU A 106 2.63 5.86 -11.62
CA LEU A 106 3.50 4.77 -11.14
C LEU A 106 4.89 5.30 -10.75
N ILE A 107 5.52 6.12 -11.59
CA ILE A 107 6.83 6.71 -11.28
C ILE A 107 6.78 7.52 -9.98
N THR A 108 5.67 8.21 -9.71
CA THR A 108 5.55 9.07 -8.52
C THR A 108 5.25 8.27 -7.25
N HIS A 109 4.51 7.17 -7.34
CA HIS A 109 3.91 6.52 -6.15
C HIS A 109 4.30 5.05 -5.93
N TYR A 110 4.96 4.39 -6.88
CA TYR A 110 5.40 2.98 -6.72
C TYR A 110 6.46 2.77 -5.62
N ASN A 111 7.14 3.84 -5.18
CA ASN A 111 8.25 3.80 -4.23
C ASN A 111 7.85 3.58 -2.75
N GLN A 112 8.88 3.48 -1.90
CA GLN A 112 8.80 3.32 -0.44
C GLN A 112 8.05 4.41 0.30
N GLU A 113 7.89 5.60 -0.27
CA GLU A 113 7.12 6.69 0.34
C GLU A 113 5.64 6.66 -0.08
N GLY A 114 5.29 5.89 -1.13
CA GLY A 114 3.93 5.72 -1.66
C GLY A 114 3.33 4.35 -1.36
N TYR A 115 3.05 3.56 -2.40
CA TYR A 115 2.36 2.26 -2.29
C TYR A 115 3.02 1.35 -1.27
N SER A 116 4.36 1.39 -1.19
CA SER A 116 5.09 0.56 -0.25
C SER A 116 5.01 1.05 1.21
N HIS A 117 4.82 2.35 1.43
CA HIS A 117 4.62 2.91 2.78
C HIS A 117 3.24 2.60 3.37
N PHE A 118 2.25 2.38 2.48
CA PHE A 118 0.82 2.37 2.80
C PHE A 118 0.48 1.57 4.07
N PHE A 119 0.99 0.34 4.18
CA PHE A 119 0.79 -0.50 5.36
C PHE A 119 1.90 -0.40 6.40
N SER A 120 3.12 -0.04 6.00
CA SER A 120 4.30 -0.09 6.87
C SER A 120 4.12 0.80 8.11
N ALA A 121 3.78 2.08 7.92
CA ALA A 121 3.61 3.01 9.03
C ALA A 121 2.41 2.67 9.93
N GLN A 122 1.30 2.21 9.34
CA GLN A 122 0.10 1.91 10.13
C GLN A 122 0.25 0.65 10.98
N ARG A 123 0.93 -0.37 10.45
CA ARG A 123 1.27 -1.58 11.23
C ARG A 123 2.24 -1.24 12.36
N GLY A 124 3.29 -0.47 12.08
CA GLY A 124 4.23 -0.02 13.12
C GLY A 124 3.52 0.72 14.26
N LYS A 125 2.66 1.70 13.92
CA LYS A 125 1.86 2.43 14.93
C LYS A 125 0.90 1.55 15.73
N ALA A 126 0.35 0.50 15.11
CA ALA A 126 -0.57 -0.43 15.78
C ALA A 126 0.15 -1.41 16.72
N LEU A 127 1.39 -1.78 16.41
CA LEU A 127 2.15 -2.79 17.15
C LEU A 127 3.04 -2.19 18.25
N LEU A 128 3.55 -0.97 18.07
CA LEU A 128 4.46 -0.31 19.01
C LEU A 128 3.89 -0.19 20.45
N PRO A 129 2.59 0.10 20.68
CA PRO A 129 2.04 0.15 22.04
C PRO A 129 2.01 -1.21 22.77
N PHE A 130 2.34 -2.29 22.07
CA PHE A 130 2.44 -3.65 22.61
C PHE A 130 3.90 -4.13 22.65
N ASP A 131 4.84 -3.20 22.56
CA ASP A 131 6.28 -3.44 22.53
C ASP A 131 6.68 -4.38 21.38
N LEU A 132 5.98 -4.31 20.24
CA LEU A 132 6.26 -5.12 19.06
C LEU A 132 6.73 -4.27 17.88
N LEU A 133 7.81 -4.72 17.24
CA LEU A 133 8.38 -4.12 16.04
C LEU A 133 8.40 -5.12 14.88
N ILE A 134 8.19 -4.60 13.67
CA ILE A 134 8.38 -5.35 12.42
C ILE A 134 9.81 -5.08 11.95
N LEU A 135 10.61 -6.13 11.82
CA LEU A 135 11.90 -6.04 11.13
C LEU A 135 11.66 -6.15 9.62
N SER A 136 12.22 -5.21 8.86
CA SER A 136 12.04 -5.13 7.40
C SER A 136 12.58 -6.36 6.66
N SER A 137 13.64 -6.99 7.18
CA SER A 137 14.22 -8.23 6.62
C SER A 137 13.28 -9.44 6.67
N GLU A 138 12.26 -9.40 7.54
CA GLU A 138 11.33 -10.50 7.77
C GLU A 138 9.99 -10.29 7.04
N SER A 139 9.99 -9.45 6.01
CA SER A 139 8.80 -9.14 5.21
C SER A 139 8.95 -9.63 3.77
N GLU A 140 7.93 -10.32 3.27
CA GLU A 140 7.78 -10.64 1.86
C GLU A 140 6.79 -9.66 1.24
N GLN A 141 7.23 -8.95 0.20
CA GLN A 141 6.40 -8.11 -0.64
C GLN A 141 6.08 -8.85 -1.93
N ARG A 142 4.86 -8.70 -2.43
CA ARG A 142 4.49 -9.11 -3.79
C ARG A 142 3.65 -8.02 -4.41
N THR A 143 3.94 -7.71 -5.66
CA THR A 143 3.28 -6.67 -6.42
C THR A 143 2.77 -7.26 -7.72
N HIS A 144 1.49 -7.06 -8.01
CA HIS A 144 0.88 -7.51 -9.26
C HIS A 144 0.20 -6.33 -9.93
N ILE A 145 0.46 -6.20 -11.22
CA ILE A 145 -0.10 -5.16 -12.08
C ILE A 145 -0.81 -5.87 -13.22
N ASP A 146 -2.08 -5.57 -13.44
CA ASP A 146 -2.81 -6.04 -14.61
C ASP A 146 -3.20 -4.84 -15.48
N CYS A 147 -2.87 -4.88 -16.76
CA CYS A 147 -3.18 -3.82 -17.71
C CYS A 147 -3.66 -4.41 -19.04
N ASP A 148 -4.99 -4.34 -19.22
CA ASP A 148 -5.68 -4.79 -20.44
C ASP A 148 -6.04 -3.62 -21.36
N LYS A 149 -5.94 -2.37 -20.87
CA LYS A 149 -6.30 -1.16 -21.60
C LYS A 149 -5.35 -0.01 -21.26
N PRO A 150 -5.02 0.86 -22.22
CA PRO A 150 -4.07 1.95 -21.96
C PRO A 150 -4.54 2.94 -20.89
N ASP A 151 -5.86 3.07 -20.69
CA ASP A 151 -6.49 4.02 -19.77
C ASP A 151 -6.93 3.39 -18.44
N CYS A 152 -6.64 2.12 -18.21
CA CYS A 152 -7.06 1.41 -17.00
C CYS A 152 -6.01 0.38 -16.59
N LEU A 153 -5.47 0.55 -15.38
CA LEU A 153 -4.50 -0.35 -14.79
C LEU A 153 -5.02 -0.80 -13.43
N LYS A 154 -5.02 -2.10 -13.18
CA LYS A 154 -5.30 -2.68 -11.87
C LYS A 154 -3.99 -2.93 -11.15
N PHE A 155 -3.87 -2.42 -9.94
CA PHE A 155 -2.68 -2.57 -9.11
C PHE A 155 -3.04 -3.31 -7.84
N SER A 156 -2.23 -4.29 -7.45
CA SER A 156 -2.35 -4.94 -6.16
C SER A 156 -0.98 -5.21 -5.55
N PHE A 157 -0.93 -5.16 -4.23
CA PHE A 157 0.28 -5.50 -3.50
C PHE A 157 -0.07 -6.19 -2.19
N SER A 158 0.82 -7.06 -1.73
CA SER A 158 0.68 -7.76 -0.47
C SER A 158 1.99 -7.75 0.30
N TYR A 159 1.88 -7.58 1.60
CA TYR A 159 2.95 -7.69 2.57
C TYR A 159 2.64 -8.82 3.52
N ARG A 160 3.57 -9.76 3.62
CA ARG A 160 3.58 -10.77 4.66
C ARG A 160 4.74 -10.49 5.59
N THR A 161 4.44 -10.10 6.81
CA THR A 161 5.42 -10.17 7.90
C THR A 161 5.47 -11.62 8.37
N LYS A 162 6.67 -12.16 8.59
CA LYS A 162 6.88 -13.52 9.13
C LYS A 162 7.15 -13.51 10.63
N TYR A 163 7.83 -12.48 11.10
CA TYR A 163 8.21 -12.32 12.50
C TYR A 163 8.03 -10.88 12.95
N VAL A 164 7.73 -10.70 14.24
CA VAL A 164 7.80 -9.44 14.96
C VAL A 164 8.69 -9.63 16.17
N CYS A 165 9.44 -8.61 16.58
CA CYS A 165 10.34 -8.70 17.74
C CYS A 165 9.76 -7.90 18.90
N ASN A 166 10.01 -8.35 20.13
CA ASN A 166 9.72 -7.52 21.29
C ASN A 166 10.82 -6.44 21.43
N VAL A 167 10.41 -5.21 21.77
CA VAL A 167 11.32 -4.04 21.90
C VAL A 167 12.31 -4.23 23.05
N HIS A 168 11.90 -4.93 24.10
CA HIS A 168 12.69 -5.16 25.31
C HIS A 168 13.46 -6.47 25.28
N ASP A 169 13.06 -7.41 24.43
CA ASP A 169 13.75 -8.67 24.21
C ASP A 169 13.64 -9.05 22.72
N PRO A 170 14.74 -9.03 21.94
CA PRO A 170 14.70 -9.22 20.48
C PRO A 170 14.30 -10.65 20.04
N LEU A 171 13.81 -11.50 20.95
CA LEU A 171 13.24 -12.80 20.60
C LEU A 171 12.15 -12.66 19.51
N PRO A 172 12.31 -13.33 18.37
CA PRO A 172 11.36 -13.25 17.27
C PRO A 172 10.08 -14.01 17.63
N VAL A 173 8.96 -13.29 17.59
CA VAL A 173 7.61 -13.84 17.66
C VAL A 173 7.16 -14.16 16.24
N LYS A 174 6.95 -15.45 15.95
CA LYS A 174 6.40 -15.89 14.67
C LYS A 174 5.00 -15.31 14.50
N CYS A 175 4.82 -14.57 13.42
CA CYS A 175 3.66 -13.73 13.18
C CYS A 175 3.45 -13.67 11.66
N ASN A 176 2.56 -14.50 11.12
CA ASN A 176 2.16 -14.47 9.71
C ASN A 176 1.15 -13.34 9.42
N LEU A 177 1.48 -12.11 9.81
CA LEU A 177 0.61 -10.97 9.57
C LEU A 177 0.66 -10.58 8.09
N CYS A 178 -0.44 -10.82 7.38
CA CYS A 178 -0.55 -10.50 5.96
C CYS A 178 -1.49 -9.31 5.77
N CYS A 179 -1.09 -8.32 4.98
CA CYS A 179 -1.97 -7.28 4.51
C CYS A 179 -1.83 -7.11 3.00
N SER A 180 -2.92 -6.79 2.32
CA SER A 180 -2.89 -6.50 0.89
C SER A 180 -3.82 -5.35 0.55
N ALA A 181 -3.50 -4.66 -0.54
CA ALA A 181 -4.37 -3.67 -1.15
C ALA A 181 -4.52 -3.98 -2.64
N GLU A 182 -5.67 -3.64 -3.18
CA GLU A 182 -6.01 -3.71 -4.60
C GLU A 182 -6.79 -2.45 -4.98
N PHE A 183 -6.48 -1.85 -6.11
CA PHE A 183 -7.19 -0.68 -6.64
C PHE A 183 -6.99 -0.57 -8.16
N GLN A 184 -7.77 0.30 -8.80
CA GLN A 184 -7.62 0.64 -10.21
C GLN A 184 -7.15 2.08 -10.36
N LEU A 185 -6.20 2.30 -11.27
CA LEU A 185 -5.88 3.61 -11.83
C LEU A 185 -6.66 3.75 -13.14
N LYS A 186 -7.53 4.75 -13.24
CA LYS A 186 -8.21 5.11 -14.49
C LYS A 186 -7.77 6.47 -14.96
N CYS A 187 -7.48 6.58 -16.25
CA CYS A 187 -7.14 7.85 -16.87
C CYS A 187 -8.30 8.35 -17.71
N LYS A 188 -8.71 9.59 -17.48
CA LYS A 188 -9.66 10.28 -18.35
C LYS A 188 -9.20 11.71 -18.54
N ASP A 189 -9.09 12.15 -19.80
CA ASP A 189 -8.68 13.50 -20.17
C ASP A 189 -7.33 13.88 -19.52
N GLY A 190 -6.38 12.93 -19.49
CA GLY A 190 -5.05 13.10 -18.90
C GLY A 190 -4.99 13.00 -17.36
N ASN A 191 -6.13 12.94 -16.68
CA ASN A 191 -6.21 12.87 -15.22
C ASN A 191 -6.38 11.44 -14.73
N VAL A 192 -5.57 11.05 -13.75
CA VAL A 192 -5.64 9.72 -13.11
C VAL A 192 -6.56 9.76 -11.88
N THR A 193 -7.44 8.77 -11.75
CA THR A 193 -8.29 8.52 -10.58
C THR A 193 -8.00 7.17 -9.97
N TYR A 194 -8.13 7.07 -8.65
CA TYR A 194 -8.07 5.80 -7.93
C TYR A 194 -9.50 5.31 -7.71
N GLU A 195 -9.79 4.10 -8.17
CA GLU A 195 -11.11 3.47 -8.11
C GLU A 195 -11.04 2.05 -7.53
N ASP A 196 -12.20 1.57 -7.07
CA ASP A 196 -12.41 0.20 -6.59
C ASP A 196 -11.40 -0.28 -5.52
N GLY A 197 -10.84 0.66 -4.74
CA GLY A 197 -9.86 0.39 -3.72
C GLY A 197 -10.37 -0.52 -2.61
N LYS A 198 -9.63 -1.58 -2.32
CA LYS A 198 -9.90 -2.58 -1.30
C LYS A 198 -8.63 -2.90 -0.54
N VAL A 199 -8.78 -3.10 0.76
CA VAL A 199 -7.72 -3.52 1.67
C VAL A 199 -8.15 -4.80 2.36
N LEU A 200 -7.23 -5.76 2.48
CA LEU A 200 -7.41 -6.98 3.25
C LEU A 200 -6.32 -7.04 4.33
N LEU A 201 -6.71 -7.31 5.57
CA LEU A 201 -5.79 -7.66 6.65
C LEU A 201 -6.13 -9.07 7.15
N THR A 202 -5.14 -9.94 7.18
CA THR A 202 -5.20 -11.29 7.74
C THR A 202 -4.36 -11.34 9.01
N ILE A 203 -5.03 -11.52 10.15
CA ILE A 203 -4.38 -11.66 11.45
C ILE A 203 -4.29 -13.16 11.78
N PRO A 204 -3.08 -13.71 11.98
CA PRO A 204 -2.88 -15.13 12.23
C PRO A 204 -3.30 -15.52 13.65
N LYS A 205 -3.77 -16.76 13.84
CA LYS A 205 -4.27 -17.27 15.13
C LYS A 205 -3.18 -17.35 16.21
N GLU A 206 -1.92 -17.64 15.83
CA GLU A 206 -0.78 -17.70 16.76
C GLU A 206 -0.55 -16.38 17.47
N LEU A 207 -0.98 -15.28 16.84
CA LEU A 207 -1.01 -14.02 17.53
C LEU A 207 -2.03 -14.05 18.65
N GLU A 208 -3.26 -14.59 18.55
CA GLU A 208 -4.31 -14.58 19.59
C GLU A 208 -3.84 -15.04 20.99
N ASP A 209 -2.86 -15.93 21.08
CA ASP A 209 -2.38 -16.51 22.36
C ASP A 209 -1.30 -15.68 23.10
N TYR A 210 -0.71 -14.67 22.46
CA TYR A 210 0.27 -13.75 23.11
C TYR A 210 -0.34 -12.91 24.25
N ARG A 211 0.00 -13.22 25.50
CA ARG A 211 -0.41 -12.47 26.70
C ARG A 211 0.63 -11.40 27.04
N ALA A 212 0.44 -10.18 26.54
CA ALA A 212 1.10 -9.03 27.13
C ALA A 212 0.30 -8.63 28.38
N GLY A 213 0.82 -8.95 29.58
CA GLY A 213 0.39 -8.43 30.88
C GLY A 213 -1.09 -8.61 31.26
N ASP A 214 -1.34 -9.31 32.36
CA ASP A 214 -2.62 -9.81 32.88
C ASP A 214 -3.92 -8.96 32.76
N ASP A 215 -5.02 -9.73 32.75
CA ASP A 215 -6.46 -9.43 32.75
C ASP A 215 -6.92 -8.08 33.34
N ASN A 216 -7.63 -7.27 32.54
CA ASN A 216 -8.43 -6.13 33.05
C ASN A 216 -9.91 -6.21 32.61
N LEU A 217 -10.81 -5.82 33.52
CA LEU A 217 -12.28 -5.77 33.37
C LEU A 217 -12.72 -5.00 32.11
N LEU A 218 -11.93 -4.00 31.71
CA LEU A 218 -12.14 -3.21 30.50
C LEU A 218 -12.09 -4.08 29.22
N ASP A 219 -11.25 -5.11 29.19
CA ASP A 219 -11.16 -6.01 28.02
C ASP A 219 -12.38 -6.94 27.90
N LYS A 220 -12.98 -7.32 29.03
CA LYS A 220 -14.26 -8.05 29.07
C LYS A 220 -15.42 -7.15 28.63
N LEU A 221 -15.40 -5.87 29.00
CA LEU A 221 -16.38 -4.87 28.54
C LEU A 221 -16.25 -4.60 27.03
N ILE A 222 -15.03 -4.45 26.52
CA ILE A 222 -14.78 -4.30 25.07
C ILE A 222 -15.21 -5.55 24.29
N ASP A 223 -15.07 -6.75 24.86
CA ASP A 223 -15.58 -8.01 24.27
C ASP A 223 -17.11 -8.00 24.13
N ILE A 224 -17.83 -7.58 25.17
CA ILE A 224 -19.28 -7.45 25.16
C ILE A 224 -19.73 -6.40 24.14
N VAL A 225 -19.07 -5.24 24.10
CA VAL A 225 -19.39 -4.16 23.16
C VAL A 225 -19.17 -4.62 21.71
N ASN A 226 -18.09 -5.35 21.41
CA ASN A 226 -17.85 -5.85 20.05
C ASN A 226 -18.86 -6.92 19.62
N LYS A 227 -19.29 -7.81 20.54
CA LYS A 227 -20.37 -8.76 20.27
C LYS A 227 -21.69 -8.08 19.99
N ILE A 228 -21.99 -7.00 20.72
CA ILE A 228 -23.18 -6.16 20.47
C ILE A 228 -23.08 -5.51 19.09
N ILE A 229 -21.91 -4.96 18.71
CA ILE A 229 -21.69 -4.38 17.38
C ILE A 229 -21.87 -5.43 16.28
N GLU A 230 -21.37 -6.65 16.46
CA GLU A 230 -21.53 -7.73 15.49
C GLU A 230 -22.98 -8.18 15.35
N TYR A 231 -23.71 -8.28 16.47
CA TYR A 231 -25.13 -8.60 16.48
C TYR A 231 -25.95 -7.50 15.79
N PHE A 232 -25.62 -6.24 16.06
CA PHE A 232 -26.25 -5.08 15.44
C PHE A 232 -25.97 -5.03 13.93
N LYS A 233 -24.74 -5.36 13.51
CA LYS A 233 -24.41 -5.50 12.08
C LYS A 233 -25.23 -6.59 11.41
N LYS A 234 -25.30 -7.79 11.99
CA LYS A 234 -26.12 -8.90 11.47
C LYS A 234 -27.61 -8.53 11.38
N LEU A 235 -28.12 -7.78 12.36
CA LEU A 235 -29.48 -7.26 12.34
C LEU A 235 -29.68 -6.25 11.21
N CYS A 236 -28.78 -5.28 11.07
CA CYS A 236 -28.82 -4.29 10.00
C CYS A 236 -28.69 -4.93 8.60
N GLU A 237 -27.85 -5.96 8.43
CA GLU A 237 -27.74 -6.73 7.18
C GLU A 237 -29.06 -7.44 6.84
N LYS A 238 -29.72 -8.06 7.83
CA LYS A 238 -31.08 -8.63 7.66
C LYS A 238 -32.14 -7.58 7.31
N LEU A 239 -31.94 -6.33 7.72
CA LEU A 239 -32.80 -5.19 7.41
C LEU A 239 -32.43 -4.50 6.08
N GLY A 240 -31.46 -5.02 5.32
CA GLY A 240 -31.08 -4.51 4.00
C GLY A 240 -30.00 -3.43 3.99
N PHE A 241 -29.39 -3.11 5.15
CA PHE A 241 -28.23 -2.21 5.21
C PHE A 241 -26.96 -2.93 4.75
N LYS A 242 -26.17 -2.28 3.89
CA LYS A 242 -24.85 -2.77 3.45
C LYS A 242 -23.75 -2.08 4.24
N PHE A 243 -22.84 -2.86 4.84
CA PHE A 243 -21.65 -2.35 5.50
C PHE A 243 -20.41 -2.54 4.62
N ASP A 244 -19.52 -1.54 4.58
CA ASP A 244 -18.30 -1.56 3.76
C ASP A 244 -17.17 -2.44 4.33
N THR A 245 -17.40 -3.16 5.45
CA THR A 245 -16.39 -3.98 6.13
C THR A 245 -16.87 -5.41 6.35
N ARG A 246 -16.17 -6.39 5.76
CA ARG A 246 -16.43 -7.83 5.91
C ARG A 246 -15.38 -8.46 6.82
N ILE A 247 -15.81 -9.19 7.86
CA ILE A 247 -14.93 -9.93 8.77
C ILE A 247 -15.22 -11.42 8.61
N GLU A 248 -14.22 -12.21 8.26
CA GLU A 248 -14.35 -13.67 8.06
C GLU A 248 -13.28 -14.42 8.85
N TYR A 249 -13.61 -15.65 9.25
CA TYR A 249 -12.68 -16.59 9.85
C TYR A 249 -12.40 -17.70 8.84
N ASP A 250 -11.13 -17.99 8.54
CA ASP A 250 -10.81 -19.16 7.72
C ASP A 250 -10.79 -20.46 8.53
N SER A 251 -10.61 -21.60 7.85
CA SER A 251 -10.57 -22.94 8.46
C SER A 251 -9.44 -23.11 9.50
N GLU A 252 -8.43 -22.23 9.47
CA GLU A 252 -7.32 -22.19 10.42
C GLU A 252 -7.58 -21.20 11.58
N ARG A 253 -8.76 -20.56 11.59
CA ARG A 253 -9.20 -19.50 12.51
C ARG A 253 -8.45 -18.18 12.39
N ASN A 254 -7.83 -17.87 11.25
CA ASN A 254 -7.29 -16.54 11.02
C ASN A 254 -8.41 -15.53 10.80
N ILE A 255 -8.23 -14.29 11.27
CA ILE A 255 -9.21 -13.21 11.07
C ILE A 255 -8.88 -12.47 9.78
N LYS A 256 -9.76 -12.55 8.78
CA LYS A 256 -9.70 -11.77 7.53
C LYS A 256 -10.61 -10.57 7.61
N MET A 257 -10.10 -9.40 7.25
CA MET A 257 -10.85 -8.14 7.31
C MET A 257 -10.70 -7.37 6.02
N GLY A 258 -11.80 -7.26 5.27
CA GLY A 258 -11.90 -6.45 4.06
C GLY A 258 -12.44 -5.06 4.37
N HIS A 259 -11.84 -4.02 3.79
CA HIS A 259 -12.29 -2.63 3.87
C HIS A 259 -12.24 -1.98 2.48
N SER A 260 -13.32 -1.27 2.09
CA SER A 260 -13.31 -0.44 0.88
C SER A 260 -12.73 0.94 1.18
N LEU A 261 -11.84 1.44 0.31
CA LEU A 261 -11.17 2.75 0.48
C LEU A 261 -12.09 3.96 0.25
N GLY A 262 -13.39 3.74 0.03
CA GLY A 262 -14.42 4.76 -0.07
C GLY A 262 -14.51 5.38 -1.47
N LYS A 263 -14.95 6.65 -1.55
CA LYS A 263 -15.17 7.32 -2.83
C LYS A 263 -13.88 7.45 -3.65
N PRO A 264 -13.96 7.35 -4.98
CA PRO A 264 -12.84 7.63 -5.87
C PRO A 264 -12.23 9.00 -5.63
N LEU A 265 -10.92 9.09 -5.79
CA LEU A 265 -10.18 10.34 -5.67
C LEU A 265 -9.71 10.80 -7.06
N LYS A 266 -9.95 12.07 -7.40
CA LYS A 266 -9.33 12.75 -8.54
C LYS A 266 -7.97 13.32 -8.16
N VAL A 267 -6.95 13.08 -8.97
CA VAL A 267 -5.72 13.89 -8.94
C VAL A 267 -6.10 15.29 -9.41
N VAL A 268 -5.89 16.31 -8.58
CA VAL A 268 -5.86 17.70 -9.04
C VAL A 268 -4.46 17.91 -9.58
N SER A 269 -4.32 18.13 -10.89
CA SER A 269 -3.09 18.67 -11.45
C SER A 269 -2.79 19.98 -10.72
N GLU A 270 -1.68 20.07 -9.97
CA GLU A 270 -1.25 21.36 -9.44
C GLU A 270 -1.09 22.34 -10.62
N PRO A 271 -1.61 23.57 -10.52
CA PRO A 271 -1.44 24.57 -11.56
C PRO A 271 0.03 24.99 -11.61
N ASP A 272 0.54 25.17 -12.83
CA ASP A 272 1.86 25.73 -13.13
C ASP A 272 2.15 26.95 -12.24
N ALA A 273 3.03 26.78 -11.25
CA ALA A 273 3.56 27.87 -10.46
C ALA A 273 4.64 28.62 -11.27
N LEU A 274 4.31 29.13 -12.45
CA LEU A 274 5.18 29.99 -13.27
C LEU A 274 4.35 30.98 -14.09
N SER A 275 3.67 31.91 -13.41
CA SER A 275 3.32 33.20 -14.02
C SER A 275 3.10 34.29 -12.96
N LEU A 276 4.12 34.59 -12.14
CA LEU A 276 4.23 35.93 -11.57
C LEU A 276 4.94 36.80 -12.60
N GLY A 277 4.12 37.40 -13.45
CA GLY A 277 4.52 38.43 -14.39
C GLY A 277 5.22 39.58 -13.65
N LEU A 278 6.38 39.95 -14.20
CA LEU A 278 7.00 41.24 -14.02
C LEU A 278 5.99 42.35 -14.35
N GLY A 279 5.35 42.89 -13.31
CA GLY A 279 4.60 44.14 -13.36
C GLY A 279 5.41 45.24 -12.72
N ARG A 280 6.30 45.88 -13.49
CA ARG A 280 6.78 47.24 -13.18
C ARG A 280 5.64 48.22 -13.41
N ALA A 281 5.40 49.12 -12.44
CA ALA A 281 4.93 50.49 -12.67
C ALA A 281 4.82 51.24 -11.32
N PRO A 282 4.84 52.58 -11.30
CA PRO A 282 5.52 53.55 -12.17
C PRO A 282 6.80 54.12 -11.54
#